data_AF-A0A0U5JY32-F1
#
_entry.id   AF-A0A0U5JY32-F1
#
_cell.length_a   1.000
_cell.length_b   1.000
_cell.length_c   1.000
_cell.angle_alpha   90.00
_cell.angle_beta   90.00
_cell.angle_gamma   90.00
#
_symmetry.space_group_name_H-M   'P 1'
#
loop_
_entity.id
_entity.type
_entity.pdbx_description
1 polymer ?
#
loop_
_entity_poly.entity_id
_entity_poly.type
_entity_poly.pdbx_seq_one_letter_code
_entity_poly.pdbx_strand_id
1 'polypeptide(L)'
;MNYALEIDKKVDDILEQAKPLIDNKIIDEKELMHLASQQIISEEKDENIILKIVLSNADVFNEVFSLNIFNTENSEILNTEFEYESNLKTALLFYCLKQDVPYSTILSFKTTMNIVSKEERDLNKAFRNFSQKEVVAFAKRQIEQGSSVYTANNRIYLLARLTKGLHEFAGEYLPESKQVYDETFINIFLNATKNYATQEYGNTALTNGEVPFVTIDDIHEIMNRMSASIGAIVILIFRGLREDKYHKEISTLKVGDIKGNTIQTNDDMPRTITLAEDEVKYISRLCKGVSEDDYVFRNESPKISEEDRRKPLKTWALLNKRMRQVDEVLGKKPTYNMIRKSGEVYSIAKQLNGNTNKIQIIKAIDECFRQYGVISADSKYIMEYKANSGIAKKRRQLTKLYQKYTEYVTV
;
A
#
# COMPACT_ATOMS: atom_id res chain seq x y z
N MET A 1 9.08 -6.67 21.95
CA MET A 1 8.29 -6.94 20.74
C MET A 1 6.93 -7.44 21.18
N ASN A 2 5.83 -6.86 20.71
CA ASN A 2 4.48 -7.01 21.31
C ASN A 2 3.69 -8.23 20.80
N TYR A 3 4.38 -9.21 20.24
CA TYR A 3 3.77 -10.38 19.62
C TYR A 3 4.42 -11.65 20.16
N ALA A 4 3.59 -12.60 20.56
CA ALA A 4 3.98 -13.93 21.01
C ALA A 4 3.31 -15.00 20.13
N LEU A 5 3.86 -16.22 20.13
CA LEU A 5 3.16 -17.36 19.56
C LEU A 5 2.15 -17.89 20.58
N GLU A 6 0.95 -18.19 20.13
CA GLU A 6 -0.06 -18.92 20.88
C GLU A 6 -0.17 -20.33 20.28
N ILE A 7 -0.20 -21.33 21.15
CA ILE A 7 -0.40 -22.73 20.79
C ILE A 7 -1.74 -23.18 21.34
N ASP A 8 -2.61 -23.61 20.42
CA ASP A 8 -3.88 -24.24 20.75
C ASP A 8 -3.79 -25.75 20.49
N LYS A 9 -4.05 -26.54 21.53
CA LYS A 9 -4.17 -27.99 21.46
C LYS A 9 -5.45 -28.39 20.73
N LYS A 10 -5.35 -29.28 19.71
CA LYS A 10 -6.50 -29.78 18.94
C LYS A 10 -7.02 -31.15 19.37
N VAL A 11 -6.16 -31.98 19.97
CA VAL A 11 -6.44 -33.39 20.28
C VAL A 11 -6.00 -33.73 21.69
N ASP A 12 -6.73 -34.58 22.40
CA ASP A 12 -6.40 -34.93 23.78
C ASP A 12 -5.17 -35.85 23.92
N ASP A 13 -5.04 -36.83 23.03
CA ASP A 13 -3.98 -37.85 23.02
C ASP A 13 -2.73 -37.40 22.23
N ILE A 14 -2.13 -36.28 22.67
CA ILE A 14 -0.98 -35.65 21.99
C ILE A 14 0.17 -36.64 21.75
N LEU A 15 0.52 -37.44 22.76
CA LEU A 15 1.68 -38.34 22.68
C LEU A 15 1.53 -39.40 21.59
N GLU A 16 0.31 -39.88 21.36
CA GLU A 16 0.04 -40.87 20.32
C GLU A 16 0.08 -40.23 18.92
N GLN A 17 -0.59 -39.08 18.76
CA GLN A 17 -0.67 -38.38 17.48
C GLN A 17 0.68 -37.76 17.05
N ALA A 18 1.47 -37.28 18.01
CA ALA A 18 2.79 -36.71 17.78
C ALA A 18 3.92 -37.74 17.81
N LYS A 19 3.62 -39.03 17.94
CA LYS A 19 4.62 -40.11 17.98
C LYS A 19 5.64 -40.04 16.82
N PRO A 20 5.26 -39.71 15.57
CA PRO A 20 6.23 -39.52 14.50
C PRO A 20 7.25 -38.41 14.76
N LEU A 21 6.91 -37.37 15.53
CA LEU A 21 7.85 -36.30 15.91
C LEU A 21 8.88 -36.81 16.92
N ILE A 22 8.44 -37.65 17.86
CA ILE A 22 9.28 -38.24 18.91
C ILE A 22 10.21 -39.31 18.33
N ASP A 23 9.67 -40.24 17.54
CA ASP A 23 10.42 -41.36 16.95
C ASP A 23 11.51 -40.85 15.99
N ASN A 24 11.24 -39.77 15.26
CA ASN A 24 12.21 -39.10 14.39
C ASN A 24 13.15 -38.13 15.13
N LYS A 25 13.09 -38.07 16.46
CA LYS A 25 13.94 -37.21 17.32
C LYS A 25 13.86 -35.72 16.95
N ILE A 26 12.70 -35.26 16.49
CA ILE A 26 12.45 -33.84 16.19
C ILE A 26 12.29 -33.06 17.50
N ILE A 27 11.56 -33.66 18.45
CA ILE A 27 11.30 -33.19 19.82
C ILE A 27 11.27 -34.40 20.76
N ASP A 28 11.65 -34.23 22.03
CA ASP A 28 11.46 -35.29 23.04
C ASP A 28 10.09 -35.20 23.74
N GLU A 29 9.69 -36.29 24.41
CA GLU A 29 8.39 -36.37 25.09
C GLU A 29 8.18 -35.26 26.12
N LYS A 30 9.25 -34.90 26.87
CA LYS A 30 9.18 -33.92 27.94
C LYS A 30 9.00 -32.51 27.38
N GLU A 31 9.74 -32.17 26.33
CA GLU A 31 9.62 -30.91 25.61
C GLU A 31 8.23 -30.78 24.95
N LEU A 32 7.71 -31.85 24.36
CA LEU A 32 6.38 -31.85 23.75
C LEU A 32 5.28 -31.60 24.79
N MET A 33 5.36 -32.26 25.94
CA MET A 33 4.41 -32.07 27.03
C MET A 33 4.53 -30.68 27.67
N HIS A 34 5.75 -30.13 27.75
CA HIS A 34 5.97 -28.74 28.17
C HIS A 34 5.29 -27.77 27.22
N LEU A 35 5.50 -27.87 25.90
CA LEU A 35 4.81 -27.04 24.91
C LEU A 35 3.30 -27.19 24.96
N ALA A 36 2.79 -28.43 25.08
CA ALA A 36 1.36 -28.71 25.17
C ALA A 36 0.68 -28.12 26.41
N SER A 37 1.46 -27.87 27.48
CA SER A 37 0.96 -27.25 28.70
C SER A 37 0.93 -25.72 28.63
N GLN A 38 1.60 -25.12 27.64
CA GLN A 38 1.65 -23.68 27.45
C GLN A 38 0.62 -23.22 26.42
N GLN A 39 -0.13 -22.17 26.77
CA GLN A 39 -0.99 -21.48 25.81
C GLN A 39 -0.23 -20.38 25.07
N ILE A 40 0.61 -19.59 25.77
CA ILE A 40 1.40 -18.50 25.19
C ILE A 40 2.89 -18.81 25.32
N ILE A 41 3.56 -18.85 24.18
CA ILE A 41 4.99 -19.11 24.06
C ILE A 41 5.72 -17.78 24.02
N SER A 42 6.38 -17.46 25.12
CA SER A 42 7.10 -16.19 25.31
C SER A 42 8.62 -16.36 25.39
N GLU A 43 9.11 -17.58 25.59
CA GLU A 43 10.54 -17.88 25.63
C GLU A 43 11.07 -18.16 24.22
N GLU A 44 12.16 -17.48 23.85
CA GLU A 44 12.81 -17.65 22.53
C GLU A 44 13.25 -19.10 22.27
N LYS A 45 13.63 -19.84 23.32
CA LYS A 45 13.97 -21.26 23.22
C LYS A 45 12.78 -22.08 22.73
N ASP A 46 11.61 -21.87 23.34
CA ASP A 46 10.38 -22.60 23.02
C ASP A 46 9.85 -22.18 21.64
N GLU A 47 9.94 -20.88 21.30
CA GLU A 47 9.67 -20.39 19.94
C GLU A 47 10.51 -21.15 18.90
N ASN A 48 11.82 -21.28 19.12
CA ASN A 48 12.72 -21.97 18.19
C ASN A 48 12.38 -23.47 18.03
N ILE A 49 11.96 -24.15 19.11
CA ILE A 49 11.54 -25.55 19.04
C ILE A 49 10.30 -25.68 18.14
N ILE A 50 9.29 -24.83 18.33
CA ILE A 50 8.07 -24.84 17.51
C ILE A 50 8.38 -24.58 16.05
N LEU A 51 9.18 -23.55 15.77
CA LEU A 51 9.56 -23.19 14.41
C LEU A 51 10.31 -24.36 13.73
N LYS A 52 11.19 -25.06 14.46
CA LYS A 52 11.87 -26.25 13.97
C LYS A 52 10.90 -27.40 13.67
N ILE A 53 9.91 -27.66 14.52
CA ILE A 53 8.90 -28.71 14.30
C ILE A 53 8.07 -28.40 13.06
N VAL A 54 7.56 -27.17 12.96
CA VAL A 54 6.75 -26.70 11.82
C VAL A 54 7.52 -26.86 10.50
N LEU A 55 8.82 -26.60 10.50
CA LEU A 55 9.66 -26.75 9.30
C LEU A 55 9.98 -28.21 8.97
N SER A 56 10.11 -29.07 9.98
CA SER A 56 10.56 -30.45 9.81
C SER A 56 9.43 -31.45 9.54
N ASN A 57 8.22 -31.19 10.07
CA ASN A 57 7.08 -32.10 9.95
C ASN A 57 5.74 -31.37 10.21
N ALA A 58 5.39 -30.46 9.28
CA ALA A 58 4.21 -29.59 9.41
C ALA A 58 2.89 -30.37 9.49
N ASP A 59 2.77 -31.50 8.79
CA ASP A 59 1.52 -32.25 8.68
C ASP A 59 1.09 -32.83 10.04
N VAL A 60 1.99 -33.57 10.70
CA VAL A 60 1.74 -34.11 12.05
C VAL A 60 1.50 -32.97 13.05
N PHE A 61 2.25 -31.88 12.94
CA PHE A 61 2.07 -30.73 13.84
C PHE A 61 0.72 -30.01 13.62
N ASN A 62 0.21 -29.93 12.37
CA ASN A 62 -1.09 -29.34 12.04
C ASN A 62 -2.27 -30.15 12.60
N GLU A 63 -2.12 -31.47 12.74
CA GLU A 63 -3.13 -32.36 13.33
C GLU A 63 -3.24 -32.18 14.84
N VAL A 64 -2.11 -31.93 15.51
CA VAL A 64 -2.04 -31.86 16.98
C VAL A 64 -2.24 -30.45 17.52
N PHE A 65 -1.73 -29.44 16.81
CA PHE A 65 -1.72 -28.05 17.27
C PHE A 65 -2.19 -27.06 16.19
N SER A 66 -2.74 -25.94 16.63
CA SER A 66 -2.85 -24.71 15.83
C SER A 66 -1.93 -23.63 16.39
N LEU A 67 -1.27 -22.92 15.49
CA LEU A 67 -0.48 -21.74 15.81
C LEU A 67 -1.26 -20.46 15.53
N ASN A 68 -1.16 -19.55 16.49
CA ASN A 68 -1.67 -18.19 16.42
C ASN A 68 -0.58 -17.18 16.77
N ILE A 69 -0.72 -15.95 16.31
CA ILE A 69 0.14 -14.82 16.68
C ILE A 69 -0.69 -13.91 17.58
N PHE A 70 -0.38 -13.92 18.87
CA PHE A 70 -1.07 -13.14 19.87
C PHE A 70 -0.43 -11.76 20.03
N ASN A 71 -1.23 -10.70 19.87
CA ASN A 71 -0.81 -9.33 20.18
C ASN A 71 -1.03 -9.07 21.68
N THR A 72 0.07 -8.92 22.41
CA THR A 72 0.04 -8.75 23.87
C THR A 72 -0.50 -7.40 24.33
N GLU A 73 -0.46 -6.36 23.49
CA GLU A 73 -0.99 -5.03 23.83
C GLU A 73 -2.51 -4.96 23.72
N ASN A 74 -3.05 -5.52 22.62
CA ASN A 74 -4.48 -5.43 22.33
C ASN A 74 -5.27 -6.68 22.75
N SER A 75 -4.57 -7.74 23.18
CA SER A 75 -5.16 -9.05 23.49
C SER A 75 -5.97 -9.63 22.31
N GLU A 76 -5.39 -9.54 21.11
CA GLU A 76 -6.03 -9.97 19.86
C GLU A 76 -5.14 -10.95 19.09
N ILE A 77 -5.76 -11.94 18.44
CA ILE A 77 -5.09 -12.83 17.49
C ILE A 77 -4.92 -12.11 16.16
N LEU A 78 -3.69 -12.04 15.67
CA LEU A 78 -3.33 -11.32 14.46
C LEU A 78 -3.63 -12.13 13.19
N ASN A 79 -3.34 -13.44 13.17
CA ASN A 79 -3.58 -14.29 12.01
C ASN A 79 -5.04 -14.81 11.99
N THR A 80 -5.50 -15.20 10.81
CA THR A 80 -6.71 -16.02 10.65
C THR A 80 -6.23 -17.36 10.12
N GLU A 81 -6.90 -18.46 10.46
CA GLU A 81 -6.49 -19.79 9.99
C GLU A 81 -6.40 -19.84 8.46
N PHE A 82 -5.28 -20.33 7.93
CA PHE A 82 -5.08 -20.48 6.49
C PHE A 82 -5.59 -21.84 6.03
N GLU A 83 -6.22 -21.89 4.86
CA GLU A 83 -6.83 -23.12 4.33
C GLU A 83 -5.82 -24.17 3.81
N TYR A 84 -4.53 -23.84 3.81
CA TYR A 84 -3.45 -24.73 3.38
C TYR A 84 -2.18 -24.42 4.16
N GLU A 85 -1.52 -25.43 4.75
CA GLU A 85 -0.28 -25.29 5.54
C GLU A 85 -0.34 -24.17 6.60
N SER A 86 -1.40 -24.16 7.43
CA SER A 86 -1.71 -23.06 8.35
C SER A 86 -0.56 -22.74 9.31
N ASN A 87 -0.01 -23.73 10.02
CA ASN A 87 1.05 -23.48 11.00
C ASN A 87 2.33 -22.97 10.35
N LEU A 88 2.68 -23.43 9.14
CA LEU A 88 3.85 -22.95 8.39
C LEU A 88 3.71 -21.48 8.00
N LYS A 89 2.54 -21.08 7.51
CA LYS A 89 2.26 -19.69 7.14
C LYS A 89 2.24 -18.76 8.36
N THR A 90 1.68 -19.23 9.47
CA THR A 90 1.71 -18.50 10.74
C THR A 90 3.14 -18.34 11.26
N ALA A 91 3.95 -19.40 11.25
CA ALA A 91 5.36 -19.36 11.62
C ALA A 91 6.16 -18.38 10.74
N LEU A 92 5.93 -18.40 9.43
CA LEU A 92 6.58 -17.46 8.51
C LEU A 92 6.19 -16.00 8.76
N LEU A 93 4.91 -15.73 9.06
CA LEU A 93 4.45 -14.38 9.43
C LEU A 93 5.07 -13.91 10.75
N PHE A 94 5.17 -14.79 11.74
CA PHE A 94 5.81 -14.51 13.01
C PHE A 94 7.31 -14.20 12.84
N TYR A 95 8.02 -15.00 12.04
CA TYR A 95 9.40 -14.71 11.66
C TYR A 95 9.53 -13.34 10.99
N CYS A 96 8.65 -13.01 10.04
CA CYS A 96 8.67 -11.71 9.37
C CYS A 96 8.44 -10.54 10.34
N LEU A 97 7.58 -10.72 11.34
CA LEU A 97 7.40 -9.72 12.40
C LEU A 97 8.69 -9.49 13.19
N LYS A 98 9.45 -10.56 13.49
CA LYS A 98 10.71 -10.49 14.26
C LYS A 98 11.84 -9.84 13.47
N GLN A 99 11.75 -9.79 12.14
CA GLN A 99 12.72 -9.18 11.23
C GLN A 99 12.46 -7.68 10.95
N ASP A 100 11.74 -6.97 11.84
CA ASP A 100 11.39 -5.55 11.70
C ASP A 100 10.69 -5.17 10.37
N VAL A 101 10.00 -6.13 9.74
CA VAL A 101 9.19 -5.84 8.56
C VAL A 101 8.03 -4.91 8.95
N PRO A 102 7.77 -3.81 8.22
CA PRO A 102 6.71 -2.87 8.58
C PRO A 102 5.34 -3.56 8.71
N TYR A 103 4.59 -3.24 9.77
CA TYR A 103 3.29 -3.87 10.07
C TYR A 103 2.30 -3.82 8.88
N SER A 104 2.28 -2.73 8.12
CA SER A 104 1.46 -2.62 6.90
C SER A 104 1.79 -3.67 5.84
N THR A 105 3.06 -4.07 5.76
CA THR A 105 3.54 -5.14 4.89
C THR A 105 3.15 -6.51 5.46
N ILE A 106 3.22 -6.71 6.78
CA ILE A 106 2.72 -7.93 7.44
C ILE A 106 1.24 -8.16 7.14
N LEU A 107 0.41 -7.12 7.27
CA LEU A 107 -1.02 -7.20 6.91
C LEU A 107 -1.22 -7.56 5.42
N SER A 108 -0.36 -7.04 4.55
CA SER A 108 -0.39 -7.35 3.11
C SER A 108 0.00 -8.81 2.87
N PHE A 109 1.03 -9.32 3.54
CA PHE A 109 1.43 -10.73 3.51
C PHE A 109 0.31 -11.64 4.00
N LYS A 110 -0.27 -11.38 5.17
CA LYS A 110 -1.43 -12.12 5.71
C LYS A 110 -2.56 -12.18 4.68
N THR A 111 -2.95 -11.04 4.12
CA THR A 111 -4.03 -10.95 3.14
C THR A 111 -3.70 -11.77 1.89
N THR A 112 -2.47 -11.67 1.38
CA THR A 112 -2.03 -12.42 0.21
C THR A 112 -1.98 -13.93 0.49
N MET A 113 -1.49 -14.36 1.66
CA MET A 113 -1.46 -15.76 2.09
C MET A 113 -2.87 -16.37 2.16
N ASN A 114 -3.84 -15.68 2.76
CA ASN A 114 -5.24 -16.14 2.83
C ASN A 114 -5.88 -16.32 1.45
N ILE A 115 -5.51 -15.47 0.50
CA ILE A 115 -6.04 -15.54 -0.86
C ILE A 115 -5.44 -16.73 -1.59
N VAL A 116 -4.11 -16.91 -1.50
CA VAL A 116 -3.44 -18.02 -2.18
C VAL A 116 -3.70 -19.36 -1.49
N SER A 117 -3.99 -19.41 -0.19
CA SER A 117 -4.26 -20.67 0.53
C SER A 117 -5.47 -21.42 -0.02
N LYS A 118 -6.47 -20.71 -0.52
CA LYS A 118 -7.63 -21.32 -1.22
C LYS A 118 -7.19 -22.02 -2.50
N GLU A 119 -6.31 -21.37 -3.24
CA GLU A 119 -5.79 -21.87 -4.51
C GLU A 119 -4.84 -23.05 -4.29
N GLU A 120 -4.04 -23.00 -3.23
CA GLU A 120 -3.17 -24.11 -2.84
C GLU A 120 -3.96 -25.33 -2.42
N ARG A 121 -5.07 -25.15 -1.68
CA ARG A 121 -6.01 -26.22 -1.33
C ARG A 121 -6.65 -26.83 -2.57
N ASP A 122 -7.16 -25.99 -3.48
CA ASP A 122 -7.83 -26.46 -4.70
C ASP A 122 -6.87 -27.20 -5.64
N LEU A 123 -5.59 -26.82 -5.66
CA LEU A 123 -4.54 -27.47 -6.43
C LEU A 123 -3.82 -28.60 -5.67
N ASN A 124 -4.11 -28.77 -4.37
CA ASN A 124 -3.33 -29.56 -3.41
C ASN A 124 -1.81 -29.36 -3.58
N LYS A 125 -1.39 -28.09 -3.63
CA LYS A 125 -0.03 -27.72 -4.00
C LYS A 125 0.35 -26.39 -3.37
N ALA A 126 1.47 -26.35 -2.66
CA ALA A 126 1.96 -25.12 -2.05
C ALA A 126 2.34 -24.06 -3.10
N PHE A 127 2.11 -22.78 -2.78
CA PHE A 127 2.32 -21.66 -3.72
C PHE A 127 3.79 -21.53 -4.14
N ARG A 128 4.71 -21.92 -3.24
CA ARG A 128 6.15 -21.97 -3.50
C ARG A 128 6.51 -22.93 -4.65
N ASN A 129 5.65 -23.89 -4.96
CA ASN A 129 5.87 -24.88 -6.00
C ASN A 129 5.07 -24.58 -7.29
N PHE A 130 4.38 -23.44 -7.38
CA PHE A 130 3.63 -23.08 -8.58
C PHE A 130 4.54 -22.92 -9.79
N SER A 131 4.14 -23.53 -10.89
CA SER A 131 4.67 -23.33 -12.23
C SER A 131 4.24 -21.98 -12.78
N GLN A 132 4.90 -21.52 -13.85
CA GLN A 132 4.52 -20.28 -14.54
C GLN A 132 3.04 -20.26 -14.95
N LYS A 133 2.50 -21.41 -15.41
CA LYS A 133 1.09 -21.50 -15.82
C LYS A 133 0.14 -21.30 -14.65
N GLU A 134 0.44 -21.88 -13.48
CA GLU A 134 -0.36 -21.74 -12.27
C GLU A 134 -0.31 -20.31 -11.72
N VAL A 135 0.85 -19.65 -11.76
CA VAL A 135 0.99 -18.23 -11.39
C VAL A 135 0.16 -17.32 -12.30
N VAL A 136 0.17 -17.58 -13.61
CA VAL A 136 -0.67 -16.83 -14.57
C VAL A 136 -2.14 -17.09 -14.31
N ALA A 137 -2.55 -18.34 -14.08
CA ALA A 137 -3.93 -18.69 -13.77
C ALA A 137 -4.43 -18.03 -12.48
N PHE A 138 -3.58 -18.00 -11.44
CA PHE A 138 -3.83 -17.26 -10.21
C PHE A 138 -4.06 -15.77 -10.51
N ALA A 139 -3.18 -15.14 -11.30
CA ALA A 139 -3.33 -13.74 -11.70
C ALA A 139 -4.67 -13.47 -12.41
N LYS A 140 -5.05 -14.36 -13.35
CA LYS A 140 -6.30 -14.29 -14.11
C LYS A 140 -7.51 -14.31 -13.19
N ARG A 141 -7.60 -15.32 -12.31
CA ARG A 141 -8.71 -15.46 -11.37
C ARG A 141 -8.86 -14.24 -10.47
N GLN A 142 -7.75 -13.66 -10.00
CA GLN A 142 -7.81 -12.44 -9.19
C GLN A 142 -8.41 -11.25 -9.95
N ILE A 143 -8.09 -11.12 -11.24
CA ILE A 143 -8.65 -10.06 -12.11
C ILE A 143 -10.13 -10.31 -12.38
N GLU A 144 -10.50 -11.55 -12.72
CA GLU A 144 -11.89 -11.97 -12.94
C GLU A 144 -12.77 -11.76 -11.69
N GLN A 145 -12.19 -11.93 -10.50
CA GLN A 145 -12.82 -11.64 -9.21
C GLN A 145 -12.84 -10.13 -8.85
N GLY A 146 -12.48 -9.25 -9.79
CA GLY A 146 -12.59 -7.80 -9.66
C GLY A 146 -11.35 -7.07 -9.14
N SER A 147 -10.20 -7.76 -9.02
CA SER A 147 -8.95 -7.07 -8.68
C SER A 147 -8.40 -6.29 -9.87
N SER A 148 -7.80 -5.13 -9.62
CA SER A 148 -7.05 -4.44 -10.67
C SER A 148 -5.82 -5.26 -11.08
N VAL A 149 -5.37 -5.08 -12.33
CA VAL A 149 -4.13 -5.69 -12.84
C VAL A 149 -2.94 -5.34 -11.94
N TYR A 150 -2.87 -4.10 -11.45
CA TYR A 150 -1.85 -3.68 -10.49
C TYR A 150 -1.92 -4.47 -9.18
N THR A 151 -3.13 -4.67 -8.63
CA THR A 151 -3.34 -5.42 -7.39
C THR A 151 -2.92 -6.88 -7.57
N ALA A 152 -3.31 -7.52 -8.67
CA ALA A 152 -2.92 -8.89 -8.99
C ALA A 152 -1.38 -9.01 -9.10
N ASN A 153 -0.73 -8.09 -9.82
CA ASN A 153 0.72 -8.05 -9.93
C ASN A 153 1.41 -7.83 -8.57
N ASN A 154 0.87 -6.94 -7.73
CA ASN A 154 1.41 -6.69 -6.40
C ASN A 154 1.31 -7.94 -5.51
N ARG A 155 0.23 -8.72 -5.60
CA ARG A 155 0.11 -9.99 -4.86
C ARG A 155 1.17 -11.00 -5.30
N ILE A 156 1.42 -11.12 -6.60
CA ILE A 156 2.47 -12.00 -7.14
C ILE A 156 3.85 -11.58 -6.63
N TYR A 157 4.12 -10.27 -6.60
CA TYR A 157 5.34 -9.72 -6.01
C TYR A 157 5.47 -10.04 -4.51
N LEU A 158 4.39 -9.93 -3.75
CA LEU A 158 4.36 -10.29 -2.33
C LEU A 158 4.60 -11.78 -2.12
N LEU A 159 4.02 -12.66 -2.94
CA LEU A 159 4.29 -14.10 -2.91
C LEU A 159 5.77 -14.41 -3.15
N ALA A 160 6.40 -13.76 -4.14
CA ALA A 160 7.83 -13.94 -4.38
C ALA A 160 8.69 -13.53 -3.17
N ARG A 161 8.31 -12.43 -2.49
CA ARG A 161 8.98 -12.02 -1.24
C ARG A 161 8.75 -13.02 -0.11
N LEU A 162 7.57 -13.62 -0.03
CA LEU A 162 7.25 -14.64 0.97
C LEU A 162 8.03 -15.93 0.72
N THR A 163 8.20 -16.34 -0.54
CA THR A 163 9.07 -17.48 -0.88
C THR A 163 10.52 -17.20 -0.46
N LYS A 164 11.01 -15.98 -0.70
CA LYS A 164 12.34 -15.57 -0.22
C LYS A 164 12.42 -15.63 1.31
N GLY A 165 11.45 -15.05 2.00
CA GLY A 165 11.39 -15.07 3.47
C GLY A 165 11.34 -16.49 4.01
N LEU A 166 10.61 -17.40 3.35
CA LEU A 166 10.56 -18.81 3.70
C LEU A 166 11.92 -19.50 3.51
N HIS A 167 12.65 -19.19 2.43
CA HIS A 167 14.00 -19.72 2.23
C HIS A 167 14.97 -19.25 3.32
N GLU A 168 14.94 -17.95 3.66
CA GLU A 168 15.77 -17.37 4.71
C GLU A 168 15.40 -17.92 6.10
N PHE A 169 14.10 -18.11 6.36
CA PHE A 169 13.56 -18.65 7.60
C PHE A 169 13.83 -20.16 7.77
N ALA A 170 13.61 -20.94 6.71
CA ALA A 170 13.68 -22.39 6.77
C ALA A 170 15.11 -22.93 6.80
N GLY A 171 16.08 -22.16 6.28
CA GLY A 171 17.51 -22.53 6.28
C GLY A 171 17.75 -23.92 5.68
N GLU A 172 18.25 -24.86 6.50
CA GLU A 172 18.52 -26.24 6.09
C GLU A 172 17.34 -27.21 6.32
N TYR A 173 16.31 -26.78 7.05
CA TYR A 173 15.23 -27.65 7.53
C TYR A 173 14.12 -27.89 6.51
N LEU A 174 14.11 -27.15 5.39
CA LEU A 174 13.19 -27.39 4.27
C LEU A 174 14.01 -27.50 2.96
N PRO A 175 14.55 -28.67 2.63
CA PRO A 175 15.44 -28.86 1.47
C PRO A 175 14.85 -28.40 0.14
N GLU A 176 13.53 -28.52 -0.02
CA GLU A 176 12.77 -28.05 -1.19
C GLU A 176 12.86 -26.54 -1.38
N SER A 177 13.00 -25.77 -0.29
CA SER A 177 13.17 -24.31 -0.36
C SER A 177 14.51 -23.90 -1.00
N LYS A 178 15.53 -24.78 -0.99
CA LYS A 178 16.82 -24.55 -1.66
C LYS A 178 16.75 -24.75 -3.18
N GLN A 179 15.82 -25.59 -3.68
CA GLN A 179 15.60 -25.79 -5.11
C GLN A 179 14.70 -24.71 -5.75
N VAL A 180 13.82 -24.11 -4.95
CA VAL A 180 12.81 -23.13 -5.42
C VAL A 180 13.39 -21.71 -5.56
N TYR A 181 14.43 -21.34 -4.81
CA TYR A 181 15.08 -20.03 -4.89
C TYR A 181 16.20 -20.01 -5.95
N ASP A 182 15.89 -20.39 -7.18
CA ASP A 182 16.73 -20.04 -8.32
C ASP A 182 16.25 -18.69 -8.89
N GLU A 183 17.15 -17.85 -9.41
CA GLU A 183 16.79 -16.55 -10.04
C GLU A 183 15.71 -16.73 -11.12
N THR A 184 15.64 -17.93 -11.70
CA THR A 184 14.59 -18.44 -12.57
C THR A 184 13.18 -18.33 -11.99
N PHE A 185 12.95 -18.57 -10.69
CA PHE A 185 11.64 -18.53 -10.05
C PHE A 185 11.12 -17.10 -9.87
N ILE A 186 11.97 -16.18 -9.40
CA ILE A 186 11.64 -14.74 -9.36
C ILE A 186 11.40 -14.22 -10.78
N ASN A 187 12.20 -14.67 -11.75
CA ASN A 187 11.99 -14.33 -13.15
C ASN A 187 10.70 -14.91 -13.72
N ILE A 188 10.24 -16.10 -13.31
CA ILE A 188 8.94 -16.66 -13.70
C ILE A 188 7.79 -15.73 -13.23
N PHE A 189 7.81 -15.31 -11.96
CA PHE A 189 6.80 -14.44 -11.38
C PHE A 189 6.86 -13.01 -11.97
N LEU A 190 8.06 -12.47 -12.19
CA LEU A 190 8.26 -11.13 -12.78
C LEU A 190 8.01 -11.10 -14.30
N ASN A 191 8.30 -12.18 -15.04
CA ASN A 191 8.06 -12.26 -16.48
C ASN A 191 6.59 -12.55 -16.79
N ALA A 192 5.92 -13.38 -15.97
CA ALA A 192 4.48 -13.59 -16.06
C ALA A 192 3.73 -12.25 -15.91
N THR A 193 4.14 -11.41 -14.96
CA THR A 193 3.46 -10.12 -14.69
C THR A 193 3.81 -9.02 -15.68
N LYS A 194 5.06 -8.96 -16.20
CA LYS A 194 5.44 -7.96 -17.22
C LYS A 194 4.76 -8.18 -18.58
N ASN A 195 4.61 -9.43 -19.00
CA ASN A 195 4.08 -9.73 -20.34
C ASN A 195 2.56 -9.87 -20.35
N TYR A 196 1.96 -10.52 -19.35
CA TYR A 196 0.54 -10.85 -19.38
C TYR A 196 -0.39 -9.63 -19.19
N ALA A 197 -0.11 -8.81 -18.17
CA ALA A 197 -0.86 -7.59 -17.88
C ALA A 197 -0.84 -6.58 -19.04
N THR A 198 0.31 -6.44 -19.71
CA THR A 198 0.49 -5.46 -20.79
C THR A 198 -0.05 -5.95 -22.13
N GLN A 199 -0.06 -7.27 -22.38
CA GLN A 199 -0.47 -7.85 -23.66
C GLN A 199 -1.97 -8.24 -23.72
N GLU A 200 -2.55 -8.82 -22.66
CA GLU A 200 -3.93 -9.37 -22.74
C GLU A 200 -5.00 -8.39 -22.25
N TYR A 201 -4.70 -7.57 -21.23
CA TYR A 201 -5.63 -6.56 -20.69
C TYR A 201 -5.21 -5.12 -21.01
N GLY A 202 -4.05 -4.95 -21.63
CA GLY A 202 -3.38 -3.66 -21.72
C GLY A 202 -3.01 -3.12 -20.34
N ASN A 203 -2.16 -2.09 -20.30
CA ASN A 203 -2.08 -1.25 -19.12
C ASN A 203 -3.46 -0.63 -18.92
N THR A 204 -4.41 -1.24 -18.21
CA THR A 204 -5.79 -0.71 -18.07
C THR A 204 -5.82 0.71 -17.51
N ALA A 205 -4.75 1.16 -16.86
CA ALA A 205 -4.54 2.56 -16.48
C ALA A 205 -4.26 3.53 -17.66
N LEU A 206 -4.01 3.02 -18.87
CA LEU A 206 -3.62 3.75 -20.08
C LEU A 206 -4.36 3.27 -21.36
N THR A 207 -4.76 2.00 -21.48
CA THR A 207 -5.33 1.43 -22.72
C THR A 207 -6.81 1.74 -22.96
N ASN A 208 -7.59 2.10 -21.93
CA ASN A 208 -9.01 2.42 -22.13
C ASN A 208 -9.28 3.83 -22.65
N GLY A 209 -8.27 4.56 -23.15
CA GLY A 209 -8.49 5.84 -23.84
C GLY A 209 -8.91 7.01 -22.94
N GLU A 210 -9.63 6.76 -21.85
CA GLU A 210 -10.01 7.74 -20.84
C GLU A 210 -9.04 7.61 -19.66
N VAL A 211 -8.02 8.46 -19.60
CA VAL A 211 -7.51 8.84 -18.29
C VAL A 211 -8.59 9.77 -17.75
N PRO A 212 -9.39 9.42 -16.72
CA PRO A 212 -10.38 10.33 -16.21
C PRO A 212 -9.63 11.48 -15.56
N PHE A 213 -9.37 12.53 -16.33
CA PHE A 213 -8.82 13.76 -15.79
C PHE A 213 -9.91 14.39 -14.92
N VAL A 214 -9.48 15.01 -13.83
CA VAL A 214 -10.27 16.03 -13.14
C VAL A 214 -9.89 17.35 -13.81
N THR A 215 -10.80 17.95 -14.57
CA THR A 215 -10.63 19.25 -15.20
C THR A 215 -10.85 20.37 -14.19
N ILE A 216 -10.53 21.61 -14.56
CA ILE A 216 -10.86 22.76 -13.72
C ILE A 216 -12.38 22.92 -13.54
N ASP A 217 -13.18 22.52 -14.53
CA ASP A 217 -14.64 22.55 -14.44
C ASP A 217 -15.17 21.53 -13.43
N ASP A 218 -14.56 20.34 -13.36
CA ASP A 218 -14.87 19.37 -12.31
C ASP A 218 -14.56 19.94 -10.91
N ILE A 219 -13.47 20.71 -10.77
CA ILE A 219 -13.11 21.38 -9.51
C ILE A 219 -14.19 22.40 -9.13
N HIS A 220 -14.63 23.22 -10.09
CA HIS A 220 -15.73 24.17 -9.86
C HIS A 220 -17.05 23.47 -9.53
N GLU A 221 -17.36 22.35 -10.19
CA GLU A 221 -18.56 21.58 -9.87
C GLU A 221 -18.53 21.04 -8.44
N ILE A 222 -17.39 20.50 -8.00
CA ILE A 222 -17.19 20.08 -6.61
C ILE A 222 -17.37 21.27 -5.66
N MET A 223 -16.78 22.42 -5.95
CA MET A 223 -16.93 23.62 -5.11
C MET A 223 -18.40 24.05 -5.00
N ASN A 224 -19.18 23.91 -6.06
CA ASN A 224 -20.58 24.30 -6.08
C ASN A 224 -21.50 23.32 -5.35
N ARG A 225 -21.19 22.01 -5.40
CA ARG A 225 -22.10 20.95 -4.92
C ARG A 225 -21.70 20.34 -3.57
N MET A 226 -20.45 20.50 -3.15
CA MET A 226 -19.92 19.87 -1.94
C MET A 226 -19.70 20.85 -0.78
N SER A 227 -19.68 20.31 0.44
CA SER A 227 -19.25 21.07 1.61
C SER A 227 -17.82 21.57 1.47
N ALA A 228 -17.53 22.74 2.05
CA ALA A 228 -16.19 23.34 2.04
C ALA A 228 -15.11 22.36 2.49
N SER A 229 -15.43 21.50 3.46
CA SER A 229 -14.51 20.54 4.04
C SER A 229 -14.07 19.43 3.09
N ILE A 230 -14.88 19.12 2.06
CA ILE A 230 -14.59 18.08 1.06
C ILE A 230 -14.00 18.75 -0.19
N GLY A 231 -14.61 19.83 -0.67
CA GLY A 231 -14.11 20.54 -1.85
C GLY A 231 -12.71 21.10 -1.65
N ALA A 232 -12.40 21.63 -0.45
CA ALA A 232 -11.07 22.15 -0.15
C ALA A 232 -10.00 21.06 -0.23
N ILE A 233 -10.28 19.82 0.19
CA ILE A 233 -9.33 18.71 0.07
C ILE A 233 -8.98 18.48 -1.40
N VAL A 234 -9.99 18.44 -2.27
CA VAL A 234 -9.78 18.23 -3.71
C VAL A 234 -8.97 19.37 -4.32
N ILE A 235 -9.33 20.63 -4.02
CA ILE A 235 -8.60 21.82 -4.49
C ILE A 235 -7.14 21.76 -4.06
N LEU A 236 -6.87 21.47 -2.78
CA LEU A 236 -5.51 21.44 -2.25
C LEU A 236 -4.66 20.33 -2.90
N ILE A 237 -5.23 19.14 -3.12
CA ILE A 237 -4.56 18.06 -3.88
C ILE A 237 -4.29 18.52 -5.32
N PHE A 238 -5.29 19.12 -5.97
CA PHE A 238 -5.19 19.63 -7.35
C PHE A 238 -4.14 20.73 -7.47
N ARG A 239 -3.96 21.56 -6.45
CA ARG A 239 -2.93 22.61 -6.41
C ARG A 239 -1.54 22.11 -6.00
N GLY A 240 -1.42 20.85 -5.60
CA GLY A 240 -0.13 20.19 -5.37
C GLY A 240 0.26 19.97 -3.92
N LEU A 241 -0.64 20.11 -2.95
CA LEU A 241 -0.36 19.71 -1.57
C LEU A 241 -0.28 18.18 -1.46
N ARG A 242 0.75 17.68 -0.79
CA ARG A 242 1.07 16.24 -0.65
C ARG A 242 0.37 15.65 0.56
N GLU A 243 -0.32 14.53 0.34
CA GLU A 243 -0.93 13.73 1.41
C GLU A 243 -0.68 12.24 1.10
N ASP A 244 0.51 11.77 1.46
CA ASP A 244 0.97 10.40 1.25
C ASP A 244 1.57 9.80 2.54
N LYS A 245 2.22 8.63 2.47
CA LYS A 245 2.79 7.98 3.65
C LYS A 245 3.86 8.84 4.36
N TYR A 246 4.60 9.64 3.61
CA TYR A 246 5.77 10.39 4.05
C TYR A 246 5.46 11.88 4.25
N HIS A 247 4.56 12.45 3.45
CA HIS A 247 4.22 13.87 3.48
C HIS A 247 2.75 14.06 3.87
N LYS A 248 2.49 14.96 4.82
CA LYS A 248 1.18 15.16 5.47
C LYS A 248 0.67 16.60 5.36
N GLU A 249 0.97 17.28 4.27
CA GLU A 249 0.78 18.73 4.14
C GLU A 249 -0.67 19.15 4.25
N ILE A 250 -1.64 18.33 3.82
CA ILE A 250 -3.06 18.69 3.90
C ILE A 250 -3.58 18.47 5.32
N SER A 251 -3.30 17.31 5.90
CA SER A 251 -3.74 17.00 7.27
C SER A 251 -3.11 17.92 8.31
N THR A 252 -1.86 18.34 8.12
CA THR A 252 -1.16 19.24 9.05
C THR A 252 -1.24 20.71 8.67
N LEU A 253 -2.02 21.09 7.66
CA LEU A 253 -2.19 22.49 7.26
C LEU A 253 -2.81 23.29 8.40
N LYS A 254 -2.10 24.33 8.86
CA LYS A 254 -2.63 25.28 9.84
C LYS A 254 -3.29 26.46 9.16
N VAL A 255 -4.18 27.15 9.87
CA VAL A 255 -4.81 28.38 9.36
C VAL A 255 -3.77 29.47 9.10
N GLY A 256 -2.77 29.62 9.96
CA GLY A 256 -1.68 30.60 9.80
C GLY A 256 -0.74 30.35 8.60
N ASP A 257 -0.78 29.14 8.01
CA ASP A 257 -0.03 28.82 6.79
C ASP A 257 -0.67 29.44 5.53
N ILE A 258 -1.93 29.89 5.62
CA ILE A 258 -2.69 30.50 4.53
C ILE A 258 -2.58 32.03 4.62
N LYS A 259 -1.79 32.63 3.72
CA LYS A 259 -1.54 34.07 3.67
C LYS A 259 -2.07 34.66 2.36
N GLY A 260 -3.21 35.34 2.44
CA GLY A 260 -3.90 35.88 1.27
C GLY A 260 -4.29 34.77 0.30
N ASN A 261 -3.74 34.79 -0.91
CA ASN A 261 -3.95 33.76 -1.92
C ASN A 261 -2.83 32.71 -1.98
N THR A 262 -2.00 32.62 -0.96
CA THR A 262 -0.87 31.68 -0.91
C THR A 262 -0.94 30.75 0.30
N ILE A 263 -0.42 29.54 0.13
CA ILE A 263 -0.19 28.58 1.20
C ILE A 263 1.31 28.31 1.28
N GLN A 264 1.90 28.43 2.46
CA GLN A 264 3.29 28.05 2.70
C GLN A 264 3.35 26.64 3.30
N THR A 265 4.06 25.71 2.64
CA THR A 265 4.34 24.40 3.23
C THR A 265 5.60 24.50 4.10
N ASN A 266 5.52 23.96 5.31
CA ASN A 266 6.61 24.00 6.31
C ASN A 266 7.25 22.63 6.54
N ASP A 267 7.27 21.79 5.51
CA ASP A 267 7.78 20.42 5.55
C ASP A 267 9.21 20.31 5.00
N ASP A 268 9.63 19.11 4.61
CA ASP A 268 10.98 18.81 4.11
C ASP A 268 11.29 19.49 2.75
N MET A 269 10.25 19.95 2.03
CA MET A 269 10.37 20.68 0.76
C MET A 269 9.50 21.93 0.80
N PRO A 270 9.91 22.96 1.57
CA PRO A 270 9.11 24.14 1.78
C PRO A 270 8.89 24.88 0.46
N ARG A 271 7.63 25.19 0.17
CA ARG A 271 7.23 25.86 -1.06
C ARG A 271 5.96 26.66 -0.87
N THR A 272 5.73 27.57 -1.82
CA THR A 272 4.52 28.40 -1.86
C THR A 272 3.58 27.87 -2.92
N ILE A 273 2.33 27.60 -2.53
CA ILE A 273 1.25 27.19 -3.41
C ILE A 273 0.30 28.38 -3.60
N THR A 274 0.07 28.79 -4.84
CA THR A 274 -0.86 29.89 -5.16
C THR A 274 -2.25 29.35 -5.48
N LEU A 275 -3.25 29.96 -4.87
CA LEU A 275 -4.67 29.69 -5.07
C LEU A 275 -5.32 30.75 -5.96
N ALA A 276 -6.36 30.36 -6.69
CA ALA A 276 -7.24 31.29 -7.39
C ALA A 276 -8.18 32.01 -6.41
N GLU A 277 -8.73 33.16 -6.80
CA GLU A 277 -9.52 34.02 -5.90
C GLU A 277 -10.78 33.32 -5.34
N ASP A 278 -11.45 32.55 -6.19
CA ASP A 278 -12.61 31.73 -5.84
C ASP A 278 -12.24 30.56 -4.91
N GLU A 279 -11.10 29.91 -5.14
CA GLU A 279 -10.57 28.86 -4.25
C GLU A 279 -10.23 29.43 -2.86
N VAL A 280 -9.64 30.62 -2.78
CA VAL A 280 -9.37 31.32 -1.51
C VAL A 280 -10.68 31.62 -0.78
N LYS A 281 -11.67 32.16 -1.48
CA LYS A 281 -13.01 32.41 -0.92
C LYS A 281 -13.69 31.14 -0.44
N TYR A 282 -13.40 30.00 -1.07
CA TYR A 282 -13.94 28.71 -0.69
C TYR A 282 -13.24 28.13 0.54
N ILE A 283 -11.91 28.09 0.55
CA ILE A 283 -11.09 27.54 1.64
C ILE A 283 -11.22 28.39 2.91
N SER A 284 -11.29 29.73 2.79
CA SER A 284 -11.46 30.64 3.94
C SER A 284 -12.73 30.38 4.75
N ARG A 285 -13.76 29.73 4.18
CA ARG A 285 -14.96 29.30 4.93
C ARG A 285 -14.63 28.32 6.05
N LEU A 286 -13.59 27.50 5.89
CA LEU A 286 -13.11 26.57 6.92
C LEU A 286 -12.31 27.24 8.02
N CYS A 287 -11.74 28.42 7.75
CA CYS A 287 -10.87 29.14 8.66
C CYS A 287 -11.63 30.19 9.51
N LYS A 288 -12.94 30.37 9.26
CA LYS A 288 -13.72 31.42 9.90
C LYS A 288 -13.91 31.13 11.40
N GLY A 289 -13.43 32.05 12.24
CA GLY A 289 -13.53 31.93 13.71
C GLY A 289 -12.58 30.90 14.31
N VAL A 290 -11.49 30.59 13.61
CA VAL A 290 -10.49 29.59 13.98
C VAL A 290 -9.16 30.27 14.28
N SER A 291 -8.41 29.76 15.27
CA SER A 291 -7.08 30.28 15.59
C SER A 291 -6.08 29.98 14.47
N GLU A 292 -5.09 30.85 14.26
CA GLU A 292 -4.00 30.64 13.30
C GLU A 292 -3.21 29.35 13.57
N ASP A 293 -3.10 28.96 14.84
CA ASP A 293 -2.38 27.75 15.26
C ASP A 293 -3.17 26.44 15.05
N ASP A 294 -4.48 26.53 14.81
CA ASP A 294 -5.32 25.36 14.63
C ASP A 294 -5.18 24.77 13.22
N TYR A 295 -5.37 23.46 13.13
CA TYR A 295 -5.45 22.78 11.84
C TYR A 295 -6.74 23.14 11.09
N VAL A 296 -6.60 23.36 9.78
CA VAL A 296 -7.72 23.61 8.85
C VAL A 296 -8.66 22.40 8.81
N PHE A 297 -8.11 21.19 8.85
CA PHE A 297 -8.89 19.95 8.87
C PHE A 297 -8.76 19.26 10.22
N ARG A 298 -9.79 19.44 11.05
CA ARG A 298 -9.90 18.82 12.37
C ARG A 298 -11.21 18.04 12.52
N ASN A 299 -11.31 17.30 13.61
CA ASN A 299 -12.55 16.63 13.97
C ASN A 299 -13.47 17.62 14.71
N GLU A 300 -14.66 17.85 14.17
CA GLU A 300 -15.65 18.79 14.73
C GLU A 300 -16.74 18.08 15.53
N SER A 301 -16.60 16.76 15.77
CA SER A 301 -17.61 16.00 16.50
C SER A 301 -17.78 16.55 17.92
N PRO A 302 -19.02 16.82 18.37
CA PRO A 302 -19.27 17.27 19.73
C PRO A 302 -18.91 16.19 20.77
N LYS A 303 -18.80 14.94 20.35
CA LYS A 303 -18.57 13.77 21.22
C LYS A 303 -17.09 13.51 21.55
N ILE A 304 -16.15 14.24 20.95
CA ILE A 304 -14.72 14.08 21.20
C ILE A 304 -14.19 15.14 22.16
N SER A 305 -13.14 14.78 22.90
CA SER A 305 -12.45 15.67 23.84
C SER A 305 -11.91 16.92 23.14
N GLU A 306 -11.76 18.02 23.88
CA GLU A 306 -11.21 19.26 23.33
C GLU A 306 -9.76 19.08 22.85
N GLU A 307 -9.00 18.22 23.52
CA GLU A 307 -7.65 17.82 23.10
C GLU A 307 -7.66 17.09 21.75
N ASP A 308 -8.60 16.17 21.54
CA ASP A 308 -8.74 15.46 20.26
C ASP A 308 -9.27 16.35 19.13
N ARG A 309 -9.99 17.43 19.46
CA ARG A 309 -10.42 18.44 18.47
C ARG A 309 -9.24 19.26 17.93
N ARG A 310 -8.15 19.36 18.70
CA ARG A 310 -6.92 20.04 18.28
C ARG A 310 -5.98 19.13 17.48
N LYS A 311 -6.30 17.84 17.31
CA LYS A 311 -5.50 16.91 16.49
C LYS A 311 -5.86 17.04 15.01
N PRO A 312 -4.89 16.88 14.09
CA PRO A 312 -5.15 16.90 12.66
C PRO A 312 -6.00 15.70 12.23
N LEU A 313 -6.82 15.89 11.20
CA LEU A 313 -7.61 14.78 10.64
C LEU A 313 -6.67 13.73 10.03
N LYS A 314 -6.83 12.46 10.42
CA LYS A 314 -6.02 11.36 9.87
C LYS A 314 -6.21 11.24 8.35
N THR A 315 -5.14 10.92 7.62
CA THR A 315 -5.15 10.76 6.15
C THR A 315 -6.27 9.86 5.62
N TRP A 316 -6.57 8.74 6.30
CA TRP A 316 -7.65 7.86 5.87
C TRP A 316 -9.03 8.54 5.95
N ALA A 317 -9.24 9.43 6.92
CA ALA A 317 -10.49 10.16 7.06
C ALA A 317 -10.60 11.26 5.99
N LEU A 318 -9.49 11.91 5.63
CA LEU A 318 -9.41 12.85 4.51
C LEU A 318 -9.65 12.14 3.16
N LEU A 319 -8.84 11.13 2.85
CA LEU A 319 -8.78 10.54 1.52
C LEU A 319 -9.75 9.39 1.27
N ASN A 320 -10.17 8.62 2.29
CA ASN A 320 -11.08 7.48 2.06
C ASN A 320 -12.53 7.82 2.38
N LYS A 321 -12.80 8.64 3.41
CA LYS A 321 -14.19 8.95 3.82
C LYS A 321 -14.77 10.16 3.09
N ARG A 322 -13.98 11.23 2.90
CA ARG A 322 -14.46 12.46 2.25
C ARG A 322 -14.40 12.38 0.73
N MET A 323 -13.31 11.85 0.15
CA MET A 323 -13.20 11.73 -1.30
C MET A 323 -14.23 10.80 -1.94
N ARG A 324 -14.69 9.73 -1.26
CA ARG A 324 -15.75 8.87 -1.81
C ARG A 324 -17.06 9.60 -2.07
N GLN A 325 -17.31 10.72 -1.40
CA GLN A 325 -18.50 11.54 -1.62
C GLN A 325 -18.38 12.39 -2.90
N VAL A 326 -17.16 12.55 -3.44
CA VAL A 326 -16.94 13.21 -4.73
C VAL A 326 -17.42 12.34 -5.89
N ASP A 327 -17.39 11.01 -5.71
CA ASP A 327 -17.81 10.04 -6.73
C ASP A 327 -19.25 10.29 -7.21
N GLU A 328 -20.14 10.66 -6.29
CA GLU A 328 -21.55 10.94 -6.55
C GLU A 328 -21.77 12.24 -7.34
N VAL A 329 -20.85 13.20 -7.21
CA VAL A 329 -20.93 14.49 -7.90
C VAL A 329 -20.47 14.37 -9.33
N LEU A 330 -19.27 13.79 -9.53
CA LEU A 330 -18.62 13.77 -10.83
C LEU A 330 -19.00 12.55 -11.69
N GLY A 331 -19.72 11.57 -11.14
CA GLY A 331 -20.01 10.31 -11.83
C GLY A 331 -18.77 9.46 -12.15
N LYS A 332 -17.61 9.83 -11.62
CA LYS A 332 -16.31 9.15 -11.76
C LYS A 332 -15.66 9.04 -10.39
N LYS A 333 -14.71 8.11 -10.21
CA LYS A 333 -14.04 7.86 -8.92
C LYS A 333 -12.62 8.45 -8.89
N PRO A 334 -12.45 9.78 -8.70
CA PRO A 334 -11.14 10.39 -8.77
C PRO A 334 -10.28 9.97 -7.57
N THR A 335 -9.15 9.31 -7.86
CA THR A 335 -8.15 9.00 -6.83
C THR A 335 -7.27 10.22 -6.55
N TYR A 336 -6.62 10.26 -5.37
CA TYR A 336 -5.61 11.28 -5.04
C TYR A 336 -4.59 11.51 -6.17
N ASN A 337 -4.04 10.42 -6.72
CA ASN A 337 -3.04 10.50 -7.78
C ASN A 337 -3.62 11.05 -9.10
N MET A 338 -4.89 10.79 -9.38
CA MET A 338 -5.56 11.35 -10.56
C MET A 338 -5.71 12.86 -10.42
N ILE A 339 -6.26 13.34 -9.30
CA ILE A 339 -6.46 14.76 -9.02
C ILE A 339 -5.13 15.51 -9.07
N ARG A 340 -4.10 14.99 -8.38
CA ARG A 340 -2.78 15.61 -8.33
C ARG A 340 -2.14 15.70 -9.71
N LYS A 341 -2.16 14.62 -10.48
CA LYS A 341 -1.60 14.61 -11.86
C LYS A 341 -2.38 15.53 -12.80
N SER A 342 -3.71 15.58 -12.65
CA SER A 342 -4.53 16.54 -13.39
C SER A 342 -4.12 17.97 -13.08
N GLY A 343 -3.84 18.29 -11.81
CA GLY A 343 -3.26 19.55 -11.38
C GLY A 343 -1.92 19.88 -12.05
N GLU A 344 -0.98 18.92 -12.03
CA GLU A 344 0.34 19.08 -12.68
C GLU A 344 0.17 19.41 -14.17
N VAL A 345 -0.68 18.66 -14.88
CA VAL A 345 -0.94 18.87 -16.30
C VAL A 345 -1.64 20.20 -16.56
N TYR A 346 -2.64 20.57 -15.76
CA TYR A 346 -3.32 21.86 -15.84
C TYR A 346 -2.36 23.04 -15.63
N SER A 347 -1.45 22.93 -14.66
CA SER A 347 -0.43 23.95 -14.38
C SER A 347 0.49 24.16 -15.58
N ILE A 348 0.98 23.07 -16.17
CA ILE A 348 1.80 23.12 -17.39
C ILE A 348 1.01 23.70 -18.56
N ALA A 349 -0.23 23.27 -18.76
CA ALA A 349 -1.08 23.76 -19.85
C ALA A 349 -1.35 25.26 -19.75
N LYS A 350 -1.57 25.77 -18.54
CA LYS A 350 -1.74 27.22 -18.29
C LYS A 350 -0.48 28.02 -18.63
N GLN A 351 0.70 27.48 -18.33
CA GLN A 351 1.98 28.14 -18.65
C GLN A 351 2.28 28.13 -20.16
N LEU A 352 1.98 27.01 -20.83
CA LEU A 352 2.36 26.81 -22.22
C LEU A 352 1.30 27.30 -23.22
N ASN A 353 0.04 27.44 -22.81
CA ASN A 353 -1.08 27.87 -23.66
C ASN A 353 -1.13 27.16 -25.03
N GLY A 354 -1.03 25.82 -25.01
CA GLY A 354 -1.04 24.98 -26.22
C GLY A 354 0.30 24.85 -26.95
N ASN A 355 1.38 25.44 -26.43
CA ASN A 355 2.71 25.32 -27.02
C ASN A 355 3.25 23.88 -26.94
N THR A 356 3.76 23.39 -28.07
CA THR A 356 4.27 22.03 -28.26
C THR A 356 5.79 21.94 -28.33
N ASN A 357 6.52 23.07 -28.19
CA ASN A 357 7.98 23.09 -28.23
C ASN A 357 8.58 22.30 -27.06
N LYS A 358 9.38 21.29 -27.39
CA LYS A 358 9.98 20.36 -26.42
C LYS A 358 10.78 21.04 -25.31
N ILE A 359 11.55 22.08 -25.60
CA ILE A 359 12.37 22.78 -24.59
C ILE A 359 11.47 23.54 -23.62
N GLN A 360 10.44 24.22 -24.13
CA GLN A 360 9.49 24.96 -23.30
C GLN A 360 8.66 24.01 -22.44
N ILE A 361 8.24 22.86 -22.99
CA ILE A 361 7.59 21.80 -22.20
C ILE A 361 8.49 21.33 -21.05
N ILE A 362 9.78 21.11 -21.31
CA ILE A 362 10.71 20.67 -20.26
C ILE A 362 10.87 21.74 -19.18
N LYS A 363 10.96 23.02 -19.55
CA LYS A 363 11.02 24.13 -18.59
C LYS A 363 9.76 24.21 -17.72
N ALA A 364 8.58 24.12 -18.34
CA ALA A 364 7.30 24.10 -17.62
C ALA A 364 7.19 22.89 -16.67
N ILE A 365 7.69 21.72 -17.09
CA ILE A 365 7.74 20.53 -16.21
C ILE A 365 8.71 20.75 -15.03
N ASP A 366 9.86 21.40 -15.24
CA ASP A 366 10.82 21.71 -14.16
C ASP A 366 10.18 22.60 -13.09
N GLU A 367 9.53 23.69 -13.53
CA GLU A 367 8.81 24.61 -12.65
C GLU A 367 7.66 23.91 -11.92
N CYS A 368 6.85 23.13 -12.65
CA CYS A 368 5.78 22.33 -12.08
C CYS A 368 6.31 21.34 -11.04
N PHE A 369 7.45 20.68 -11.29
CA PHE A 369 8.04 19.74 -10.34
C PHE A 369 8.48 20.41 -9.04
N ARG A 370 8.97 21.64 -9.10
CA ARG A 370 9.31 22.42 -7.90
C ARG A 370 8.05 22.84 -7.15
N GLN A 371 7.07 23.38 -7.86
CA GLN A 371 5.79 23.80 -7.26
C GLN A 371 5.03 22.62 -6.62
N TYR A 372 5.09 21.44 -7.21
CA TYR A 372 4.45 20.22 -6.71
C TYR A 372 5.36 19.38 -5.80
N GLY A 373 6.51 19.89 -5.35
CA GLY A 373 7.38 19.18 -4.40
C GLY A 373 7.85 17.81 -4.88
N VAL A 374 8.08 17.67 -6.19
CA VAL A 374 8.67 16.47 -6.84
C VAL A 374 10.19 16.51 -6.77
N ILE A 375 10.75 17.73 -6.82
CA ILE A 375 12.17 18.04 -6.60
C ILE A 375 12.26 19.28 -5.70
N SER A 376 13.37 19.44 -4.98
CA SER A 376 13.60 20.62 -4.15
C SER A 376 13.84 21.87 -5.01
N ALA A 377 13.54 23.06 -4.47
CA ALA A 377 13.71 24.33 -5.15
C ALA A 377 15.17 24.61 -5.57
N ASP A 378 16.14 24.11 -4.81
CA ASP A 378 17.59 24.22 -5.05
C ASP A 378 18.15 23.09 -5.94
N SER A 379 17.32 22.13 -6.34
CA SER A 379 17.76 21.00 -7.17
C SER A 379 18.23 21.45 -8.54
N LYS A 380 19.26 20.75 -9.05
CA LYS A 380 19.74 20.88 -10.44
C LYS A 380 18.60 20.75 -11.44
N TYR A 381 18.79 21.37 -12.61
CA TYR A 381 17.82 21.34 -13.70
C TYR A 381 17.44 19.90 -14.08
N ILE A 382 16.16 19.61 -14.32
CA ILE A 382 15.65 18.23 -14.51
C ILE A 382 16.30 17.45 -15.66
N MET A 383 17.02 18.11 -16.57
CA MET A 383 17.77 17.44 -17.64
C MET A 383 19.09 16.82 -17.18
N GLU A 384 19.65 17.24 -16.05
CA GLU A 384 20.90 16.70 -15.51
C GLU A 384 20.74 15.31 -14.88
N TYR A 385 19.50 14.88 -14.61
CA TYR A 385 19.23 13.56 -14.06
C TYR A 385 19.44 12.45 -15.10
N LYS A 386 20.15 11.38 -14.70
CA LYS A 386 20.38 10.19 -15.53
C LYS A 386 19.07 9.66 -16.12
N ALA A 387 19.10 9.19 -17.36
CA ALA A 387 17.92 8.76 -18.12
C ALA A 387 17.08 7.67 -17.44
N ASN A 388 17.69 6.86 -16.57
CA ASN A 388 17.02 5.78 -15.83
C ASN A 388 16.54 6.19 -14.43
N SER A 389 16.80 7.42 -14.00
CA SER A 389 16.34 7.96 -12.71
C SER A 389 14.81 8.03 -12.64
N GLY A 390 14.28 8.01 -11.41
CA GLY A 390 12.86 8.21 -11.16
C GLY A 390 12.33 9.53 -11.72
N ILE A 391 13.12 10.61 -11.63
CA ILE A 391 12.77 11.95 -12.14
C ILE A 391 12.68 11.94 -13.67
N ALA A 392 13.65 11.32 -14.37
CA ALA A 392 13.59 11.19 -15.83
C ALA A 392 12.38 10.36 -16.30
N LYS A 393 11.99 9.33 -15.54
CA LYS A 393 10.75 8.56 -15.79
C LYS A 393 9.50 9.42 -15.59
N LYS A 394 9.38 10.14 -14.46
CA LYS A 394 8.26 11.06 -14.18
C LYS A 394 8.13 12.13 -15.27
N ARG A 395 9.24 12.76 -15.68
CA ARG A 395 9.27 13.75 -16.77
C ARG A 395 8.68 13.17 -18.06
N ARG A 396 9.14 12.00 -18.51
CA ARG A 396 8.62 11.33 -19.72
C ARG A 396 7.12 11.04 -19.62
N GLN A 397 6.64 10.62 -18.44
CA GLN A 397 5.22 10.38 -18.22
C GLN A 397 4.41 11.67 -18.31
N LEU A 398 4.88 12.75 -17.68
CA LEU A 398 4.17 14.02 -17.67
C LEU A 398 4.16 14.70 -19.05
N THR A 399 5.24 14.59 -19.83
CA THR A 399 5.25 15.03 -21.23
C THR A 399 4.16 14.32 -22.05
N LYS A 400 4.03 12.99 -21.92
CA LYS A 400 2.99 12.23 -22.63
C LYS A 400 1.58 12.60 -22.16
N LEU A 401 1.40 12.82 -20.86
CA LEU A 401 0.12 13.24 -20.30
C LEU A 401 -0.30 14.62 -20.78
N TYR A 402 0.63 15.58 -20.83
CA TYR A 402 0.38 16.91 -21.37
C TYR A 402 -0.06 16.86 -22.84
N GLN A 403 0.66 16.10 -23.68
CA GLN A 403 0.29 15.91 -25.09
C GLN A 403 -1.14 15.36 -25.25
N LYS A 404 -1.49 14.33 -24.48
CA LYS A 404 -2.85 13.76 -24.48
C LYS A 404 -3.90 14.75 -23.98
N TYR A 405 -3.59 15.56 -22.97
CA TYR A 405 -4.49 16.59 -22.46
C TYR A 405 -4.73 17.69 -23.51
N THR A 406 -3.69 18.13 -24.22
CA THR A 406 -3.86 19.10 -25.31
C THR A 406 -4.75 18.56 -26.41
N GLU A 407 -4.61 17.29 -26.79
CA GLU A 407 -5.52 16.62 -27.74
C GLU A 407 -6.97 16.59 -27.26
N TYR A 408 -7.20 16.40 -25.95
CA TYR A 408 -8.54 16.32 -25.36
C TYR A 408 -9.27 17.66 -25.26
N VAL A 409 -8.55 18.75 -24.99
CA VAL A 409 -9.14 20.09 -24.74
C VAL A 409 -9.27 20.93 -26.02
N THR A 410 -8.57 20.59 -27.10
CA THR A 410 -8.68 21.30 -28.40
C THR A 410 -9.76 20.75 -29.34
N VAL A 411 -10.54 19.74 -28.94
CA VAL A 411 -11.60 19.11 -29.76
C VAL A 411 -12.96 19.73 -29.45
#